data_AF-A0A953X2D6-F1
#
_entry.id   AF-A0A953X2D6-F1
#
_cell.length_a   1.000
_cell.length_b   1.000
_cell.length_c   1.000
_cell.angle_alpha   90.00
_cell.angle_beta   90.00
_cell.angle_gamma   90.00
#
_symmetry.space_group_name_H-M   'P 1'
#
loop_
_entity.id
_entity.type
_entity.pdbx_description
1 polymer ?
#
loop_
_entity_poly.entity_id
_entity_poly.type
_entity_poly.pdbx_seq_one_letter_code
_entity_poly.pdbx_strand_id
1 'polypeptide(L)'
;MGVKRNTVLGILTIAVFVSCGLMASAQDRDSFIDYDGFLSVSEEVQAYRAGRLVPLVEFNEMKDDPDTIILDSRSAAAFAQGHIDGAINVNFSDFTVDKLAAAIPSKTTRILIYCNNNFEDNVAPIMLKSAPLALNVPTFINLYGYGYTNIYELKGMHSIQDPEIHWIQARQANDTDGVY
;
A
#
# COMPACT_ATOMS: atom_id res chain seq x y z
N MET A 1 10.44 -33.95 60.62
CA MET A 1 10.88 -32.61 60.15
C MET A 1 11.33 -32.55 58.69
N GLY A 2 11.11 -33.58 57.84
CA GLY A 2 11.70 -33.65 56.49
C GLY A 2 10.81 -33.25 55.29
N VAL A 3 9.48 -33.14 55.45
CA VAL A 3 8.57 -32.94 54.31
C VAL A 3 8.39 -31.45 53.96
N LYS A 4 8.22 -30.57 54.97
CA LYS A 4 7.97 -29.14 54.76
C LYS A 4 9.14 -28.38 54.11
N ARG A 5 10.38 -28.88 54.28
CA ARG A 5 11.59 -28.24 53.75
C ARG A 5 11.79 -28.52 52.25
N ASN A 6 11.32 -29.66 51.76
CA ASN A 6 11.42 -30.04 50.35
C ASN A 6 10.34 -29.34 49.49
N THR A 7 9.15 -29.10 50.04
CA THR A 7 8.07 -28.40 49.31
C THR A 7 8.39 -26.91 49.09
N VAL A 8 8.99 -26.24 50.08
CA VAL A 8 9.43 -24.84 49.95
C VAL A 8 10.54 -24.69 48.91
N LEU A 9 11.48 -25.65 48.86
CA LEU A 9 12.56 -25.65 47.88
C LEU A 9 12.05 -25.88 46.44
N GLY A 10 11.03 -26.72 46.27
CA GLY A 10 10.39 -26.99 44.98
C GLY A 10 9.57 -25.81 44.42
N ILE A 11 8.88 -25.05 45.28
CA ILE A 11 8.13 -23.86 44.86
C ILE A 11 9.08 -22.71 44.49
N LEU A 12 10.19 -22.54 45.22
CA LEU A 12 11.20 -21.52 44.91
C LEU A 12 11.88 -21.79 43.56
N THR A 13 12.14 -23.05 43.22
CA THR A 13 12.75 -23.43 41.93
C THR A 13 11.81 -23.20 40.76
N ILE A 14 10.52 -23.54 40.89
CA ILE A 14 9.52 -23.28 39.84
C ILE A 14 9.35 -21.76 39.61
N ALA A 15 9.31 -20.96 40.68
CA ALA A 15 9.19 -19.51 40.57
C ALA A 15 10.38 -18.86 39.83
N VAL A 16 11.61 -19.34 40.08
CA VAL A 16 12.83 -18.86 39.42
C VAL A 16 12.85 -19.21 37.93
N PHE A 17 12.41 -20.42 37.56
CA PHE A 17 12.30 -20.82 36.15
C PHE A 17 11.25 -19.99 35.38
N VAL A 18 10.11 -19.67 36.00
CA VAL A 18 9.09 -18.80 35.40
C VAL A 18 9.60 -17.36 35.24
N SER A 19 10.31 -16.82 36.23
CA SER A 19 10.89 -15.47 36.13
C SER A 19 12.03 -15.37 35.10
N CYS A 20 12.85 -16.42 34.94
CA CYS A 20 13.89 -16.44 33.90
C CYS A 20 13.32 -16.65 32.49
N GLY A 21 12.22 -17.39 32.34
CA GLY A 21 11.55 -17.59 31.05
C GLY A 21 10.91 -16.32 30.48
N LEU A 22 10.48 -15.39 31.35
CA LEU A 22 9.85 -14.12 30.95
C LEU A 22 10.85 -13.04 30.48
N MET A 23 12.15 -13.19 30.77
CA MET A 23 13.18 -12.23 30.35
C MET A 23 13.93 -12.65 29.07
N ALA A 24 13.60 -13.82 28.52
CA ALA A 24 14.22 -14.37 27.32
C ALA A 24 13.35 -14.14 26.06
N SER A 25 13.10 -12.88 25.72
CA SER A 25 12.76 -12.51 24.33
C SER A 25 13.09 -11.04 24.05
N ALA A 26 14.33 -10.64 24.38
CA ALA A 26 14.97 -9.58 23.63
C ALA A 26 15.79 -10.29 22.55
N GLN A 27 15.11 -10.70 21.48
CA GLN A 27 15.76 -11.35 20.34
C GLN A 27 16.72 -10.32 19.73
N ASP A 28 18.02 -10.66 19.70
CA ASP A 28 19.06 -9.87 19.04
C ASP A 28 18.66 -9.74 17.57
N ARG A 29 18.30 -8.52 17.14
CA ARG A 29 17.76 -8.31 15.78
C ARG A 29 18.95 -8.09 14.85
N ASP A 30 19.22 -9.04 13.95
CA ASP A 30 20.27 -8.93 12.95
C ASP A 30 20.02 -7.77 11.96
N SER A 31 18.76 -7.39 11.75
CA SER A 31 18.38 -6.20 10.99
C SER A 31 17.03 -5.62 11.44
N PHE A 32 16.69 -4.44 10.91
CA PHE A 32 15.36 -3.84 11.05
C PHE A 32 14.32 -4.38 10.05
N ILE A 33 14.66 -5.43 9.30
CA ILE A 33 13.75 -6.07 8.35
C ILE A 33 12.88 -7.07 9.12
N ASP A 34 11.56 -6.87 9.05
CA ASP A 34 10.58 -7.70 9.72
C ASP A 34 9.68 -8.41 8.69
N TYR A 35 10.11 -9.59 8.24
CA TYR A 35 9.38 -10.36 7.24
C TYR A 35 8.10 -10.97 7.81
N ASP A 36 8.13 -11.45 9.06
CA ASP A 36 6.96 -12.02 9.72
C ASP A 36 5.90 -10.93 9.96
N GLY A 37 6.32 -9.72 10.33
CA GLY A 37 5.45 -8.54 10.40
C GLY A 37 4.82 -8.19 9.05
N PHE A 38 5.59 -8.24 7.95
CA PHE A 38 5.05 -8.06 6.61
C PHE A 38 3.97 -9.10 6.26
N LEU A 39 4.20 -10.38 6.57
CA LEU A 39 3.21 -11.44 6.35
C LEU A 39 1.94 -11.19 7.16
N SER A 40 2.08 -10.87 8.45
CA SER A 40 0.94 -10.61 9.35
C SER A 40 0.07 -9.44 8.85
N VAL A 41 0.67 -8.31 8.46
CA VAL A 41 -0.08 -7.18 7.92
C VAL A 41 -0.70 -7.53 6.56
N SER A 42 0.01 -8.28 5.71
CA SER A 42 -0.51 -8.67 4.40
C SER A 42 -1.74 -9.56 4.49
N GLU A 43 -1.76 -10.51 5.44
CA GLU A 43 -2.91 -11.39 5.70
C GLU A 43 -4.13 -10.60 6.19
N GLU A 44 -3.95 -9.68 7.14
CA GLU A 44 -5.02 -8.78 7.61
C GLU A 44 -5.59 -7.94 6.47
N VAL A 45 -4.71 -7.32 5.68
CA VAL A 45 -5.08 -6.42 4.58
C VAL A 45 -5.78 -7.16 3.45
N GLN A 46 -5.49 -8.45 3.21
CA GLN A 46 -6.10 -9.19 2.11
C GLN A 46 -7.63 -9.17 2.17
N ALA A 47 -8.20 -9.50 3.33
CA ALA A 47 -9.66 -9.51 3.52
C ALA A 47 -10.22 -8.08 3.49
N TYR A 48 -9.51 -7.14 4.11
CA TYR A 48 -9.86 -5.72 4.13
C TYR A 48 -9.97 -5.12 2.72
N ARG A 49 -8.98 -5.39 1.87
CA ARG A 49 -8.87 -4.93 0.49
C ARG A 49 -9.95 -5.53 -0.41
N ALA A 50 -10.34 -6.80 -0.19
CA ALA A 50 -11.35 -7.45 -1.03
C ALA A 50 -12.69 -6.69 -1.09
N GLY A 51 -13.08 -6.03 0.02
CA GLY A 51 -14.28 -5.19 0.10
C GLY A 51 -14.10 -3.75 -0.42
N ARG A 52 -12.95 -3.40 -0.99
CA ARG A 52 -12.56 -2.03 -1.39
C ARG A 52 -12.13 -1.92 -2.85
N LEU A 53 -12.48 -2.93 -3.65
CA LEU A 53 -12.31 -2.93 -5.09
C LEU A 53 -13.55 -2.28 -5.73
N VAL A 54 -13.40 -1.06 -6.24
CA VAL A 54 -14.51 -0.23 -6.75
C VAL A 54 -14.54 -0.23 -8.28
N PRO A 55 -15.70 -0.44 -8.93
CA PRO A 55 -15.85 -0.31 -10.38
C PRO A 55 -15.53 1.12 -10.86
N LEU A 56 -15.22 1.28 -12.15
CA LEU A 56 -14.82 2.58 -12.73
C LEU A 56 -15.84 3.70 -12.49
N VAL A 57 -17.14 3.40 -12.62
CA VAL A 57 -18.20 4.40 -12.35
C VAL A 57 -18.14 4.91 -10.92
N GLU A 58 -18.10 4.00 -9.93
CA GLU A 58 -18.00 4.36 -8.51
C GLU A 58 -16.67 5.05 -8.19
N PHE A 59 -15.57 4.63 -8.83
CA PHE A 59 -14.26 5.28 -8.71
C PHE A 59 -14.33 6.74 -9.17
N ASN A 60 -14.98 7.01 -10.31
CA ASN A 60 -15.18 8.36 -10.82
C ASN A 60 -16.13 9.18 -9.94
N GLU A 61 -17.19 8.59 -9.39
CA GLU A 61 -18.05 9.28 -8.42
C GLU A 61 -17.26 9.67 -7.16
N MET A 62 -16.44 8.76 -6.63
CA MET A 62 -15.61 9.03 -5.45
C MET A 62 -14.53 10.09 -5.72
N LYS A 63 -13.97 10.16 -6.93
CA LYS A 63 -12.89 11.09 -7.25
C LYS A 63 -13.34 12.55 -7.21
N ASP A 64 -14.63 12.80 -7.44
CA ASP A 64 -15.20 14.15 -7.48
C ASP A 64 -15.54 14.68 -6.07
N ASP A 65 -15.45 13.83 -5.03
CA ASP A 65 -15.59 14.25 -3.64
C ASP A 65 -14.36 15.07 -3.18
N PRO A 66 -14.55 16.20 -2.46
CA PRO A 66 -13.47 17.12 -2.11
C PRO A 66 -12.41 16.56 -1.13
N ASP A 67 -12.74 15.51 -0.38
CA ASP A 67 -11.84 14.85 0.58
C ASP A 67 -11.21 13.55 0.03
N THR A 68 -11.23 13.41 -1.29
CA THR A 68 -10.64 12.28 -2.02
C THR A 68 -9.42 12.70 -2.81
N ILE A 69 -8.40 11.83 -2.82
CA ILE A 69 -7.27 11.93 -3.74
C ILE A 69 -7.18 10.66 -4.59
N ILE A 70 -6.63 10.79 -5.80
CA ILE A 70 -6.15 9.65 -6.57
C ILE A 70 -4.62 9.61 -6.41
N LEU A 71 -4.08 8.48 -5.96
CA LEU A 71 -2.65 8.27 -5.78
C LEU A 71 -2.11 7.28 -6.80
N ASP A 72 -1.22 7.77 -7.66
CA ASP A 72 -0.43 6.95 -8.57
C ASP A 72 0.94 6.66 -7.94
N SER A 73 1.20 5.39 -7.62
CA SER A 73 2.46 4.98 -6.98
C SER A 73 3.56 4.54 -7.95
N ARG A 74 3.33 4.68 -9.26
CA ARG A 74 4.32 4.37 -10.30
C ARG A 74 5.47 5.38 -10.26
N SER A 75 6.50 5.10 -11.06
CA SER A 75 7.63 6.03 -11.19
C SER A 75 7.16 7.39 -11.73
N ALA A 76 7.82 8.47 -11.30
CA ALA A 76 7.55 9.82 -11.77
C ALA A 76 7.64 9.93 -13.31
N ALA A 77 8.53 9.16 -13.95
CA ALA A 77 8.66 9.11 -15.41
C ALA A 77 7.44 8.48 -16.09
N ALA A 78 6.87 7.40 -15.52
CA ALA A 78 5.66 6.77 -16.04
C ALA A 78 4.44 7.70 -15.86
N PHE A 79 4.31 8.28 -14.66
CA PHE A 79 3.28 9.27 -14.37
C PHE A 79 3.36 10.46 -15.34
N ALA A 80 4.55 11.03 -15.53
CA ALA A 80 4.75 12.16 -16.44
C ALA A 80 4.41 11.85 -17.90
N GLN A 81 4.46 10.59 -18.35
CA GLN A 81 4.07 10.18 -19.70
C GLN A 81 2.55 10.00 -19.85
N GLY A 82 1.86 9.61 -18.78
CA GLY A 82 0.41 9.58 -18.72
C GLY A 82 -0.12 8.93 -17.44
N HIS A 83 -1.28 9.39 -17.00
CA HIS A 83 -1.94 9.02 -15.75
C HIS A 83 -3.45 9.33 -15.81
N ILE A 84 -4.22 8.88 -14.82
CA ILE A 84 -5.61 9.30 -14.66
C ILE A 84 -5.63 10.78 -14.22
N ASP A 85 -6.53 11.57 -14.82
CA ASP A 85 -6.68 12.99 -14.50
C ASP A 85 -6.93 13.23 -13.01
N GLY A 86 -6.33 14.29 -12.46
CA GLY A 86 -6.41 14.63 -11.03
C GLY A 86 -5.56 13.75 -10.11
N ALA A 87 -4.87 12.72 -10.61
CA ALA A 87 -3.97 11.92 -9.79
C ALA A 87 -2.73 12.71 -9.32
N ILE A 88 -2.28 12.43 -8.10
CA ILE A 88 -0.98 12.87 -7.58
C ILE A 88 0.00 11.69 -7.63
N ASN A 89 1.30 11.99 -7.75
CA ASN A 89 2.34 10.96 -7.78
C ASN A 89 3.19 10.95 -6.52
N VAL A 90 3.27 9.77 -5.89
CA VAL A 90 4.32 9.46 -4.92
C VAL A 90 4.85 8.08 -5.30
N ASN A 91 6.08 8.01 -5.78
CA ASN A 91 6.67 6.72 -6.15
C ASN A 91 6.68 5.77 -4.95
N PHE A 92 6.24 4.52 -5.15
CA PHE A 92 6.23 3.48 -4.13
C PHE A 92 7.57 3.32 -3.40
N SER A 93 8.70 3.46 -4.10
CA SER A 93 10.04 3.37 -3.47
C SER A 93 10.32 4.45 -2.42
N ASP A 94 9.57 5.55 -2.46
CA ASP A 94 9.81 6.73 -1.64
C ASP A 94 8.82 6.82 -0.46
N PHE A 95 8.02 5.77 -0.24
CA PHE A 95 7.04 5.72 0.85
C PHE A 95 7.72 5.79 2.21
N THR A 96 7.59 6.95 2.84
CA THR A 96 8.02 7.26 4.21
C THR A 96 6.91 8.04 4.89
N VAL A 97 6.94 8.10 6.22
CA VAL A 97 5.97 8.89 7.02
C VAL A 97 5.89 10.33 6.49
N ASP A 98 7.03 10.99 6.30
CA ASP A 98 7.08 12.39 5.90
C ASP A 98 6.63 12.60 4.45
N LYS A 99 7.05 11.74 3.52
CA LYS A 99 6.65 11.85 2.10
C LYS A 99 5.15 11.64 1.93
N LEU A 100 4.57 10.66 2.62
CA LEU A 100 3.13 10.41 2.58
C LEU A 100 2.35 11.54 3.27
N ALA A 101 2.82 12.06 4.40
CA ALA A 101 2.16 13.17 5.10
C ALA A 101 2.23 14.50 4.30
N ALA A 102 3.28 14.71 3.52
CA ALA A 102 3.39 15.87 2.64
C ALA A 102 2.41 15.82 1.45
N ALA A 103 2.02 14.63 1.00
CA ALA A 103 1.13 14.42 -0.14
C ALA A 103 -0.33 14.17 0.26
N ILE A 104 -0.57 13.53 1.40
CA ILE A 104 -1.89 13.08 1.85
C ILE A 104 -2.30 13.93 3.07
N PRO A 105 -3.34 14.79 2.95
CA PRO A 105 -3.69 15.78 3.98
C PRO A 105 -3.91 15.21 5.38
N SER A 106 -4.49 14.00 5.48
CA SER A 106 -4.78 13.35 6.76
C SER A 106 -4.81 11.83 6.63
N LYS A 107 -4.75 11.12 7.77
CA LYS A 107 -4.92 9.65 7.81
C LYS A 107 -6.33 9.18 7.44
N THR A 108 -7.31 10.09 7.47
CA THR A 108 -8.72 9.82 7.14
C THR A 108 -9.09 10.19 5.71
N THR A 109 -8.21 10.88 4.98
CA THR A 109 -8.40 11.22 3.57
C THR A 109 -8.71 9.96 2.76
N ARG A 110 -9.71 10.02 1.88
CA ARG A 110 -10.01 8.90 0.99
C ARG A 110 -8.93 8.83 -0.08
N ILE A 111 -8.34 7.66 -0.26
CA ILE A 111 -7.27 7.43 -1.24
C ILE A 111 -7.77 6.42 -2.26
N LEU A 112 -7.89 6.84 -3.50
CA LEU A 112 -8.12 5.98 -4.65
C LEU A 112 -6.78 5.58 -5.25
N ILE A 113 -6.54 4.30 -5.48
CA ILE A 113 -5.31 3.80 -6.12
C ILE A 113 -5.61 3.03 -7.40
N TYR A 114 -4.66 3.07 -8.33
CA TYR A 114 -4.63 2.25 -9.54
C TYR A 114 -3.17 1.95 -9.94
N CYS A 115 -2.94 0.94 -10.77
CA CYS A 115 -1.61 0.65 -11.31
C CYS A 115 -1.66 0.13 -12.74
N ASN A 116 -0.50 -0.22 -13.31
CA ASN A 116 -0.39 -0.77 -14.67
C ASN A 116 -1.30 -1.97 -14.90
N ASN A 117 -1.46 -2.85 -13.91
CA ASN A 117 -2.27 -4.06 -14.03
C ASN A 117 -3.78 -3.81 -14.03
N ASN A 118 -4.23 -2.57 -13.86
CA ASN A 118 -5.61 -2.17 -14.12
C ASN A 118 -5.87 -1.87 -15.60
N PHE A 119 -4.85 -1.95 -16.46
CA PHE A 119 -4.98 -1.64 -17.88
C PHE A 119 -4.60 -2.82 -18.77
N GLU A 120 -5.35 -3.03 -19.85
CA GLU A 120 -5.12 -4.15 -20.77
C GLU A 120 -4.10 -3.84 -21.87
N ASP A 121 -3.75 -2.56 -22.07
CA ASP A 121 -2.99 -2.09 -23.23
C ASP A 121 -1.55 -2.63 -23.26
N ASN A 122 -0.92 -2.81 -22.09
CA ASN A 122 0.44 -3.32 -21.94
C ASN A 122 1.49 -2.60 -22.82
N VAL A 123 1.38 -1.28 -22.90
CA VAL A 123 2.31 -0.38 -23.61
C VAL A 123 2.87 0.65 -22.66
N ALA A 124 3.98 1.32 -22.98
CA ALA A 124 4.44 2.44 -22.17
C ALA A 124 3.36 3.56 -22.13
N PRO A 125 3.06 4.16 -20.96
CA PRO A 125 3.74 3.99 -19.66
C PRO A 125 3.16 2.90 -18.74
N ILE A 126 2.18 2.12 -19.19
CA ILE A 126 1.44 1.07 -18.45
C ILE A 126 1.89 -0.37 -18.80
N MET A 127 3.19 -0.64 -18.68
CA MET A 127 3.72 -2.00 -18.87
C MET A 127 3.26 -2.93 -17.72
N LEU A 128 2.62 -4.05 -18.06
CA LEU A 128 2.11 -5.01 -17.08
C LEU A 128 3.24 -5.57 -16.20
N LYS A 129 2.95 -5.75 -14.91
CA LYS A 129 3.78 -6.54 -13.99
C LYS A 129 3.22 -7.96 -13.91
N SER A 130 4.00 -8.91 -13.37
CA SER A 130 3.43 -10.22 -13.06
C SER A 130 2.29 -10.04 -12.06
N ALA A 131 1.21 -10.80 -12.22
CA ALA A 131 0.00 -10.62 -11.41
C ALA A 131 0.26 -10.64 -9.87
N PRO A 132 1.12 -11.52 -9.33
CA PRO A 132 1.45 -11.51 -7.90
C PRO A 132 2.24 -10.28 -7.44
N LEU A 133 2.87 -9.56 -8.37
CA LEU A 133 3.72 -8.39 -8.14
C LEU A 133 3.09 -7.10 -8.70
N ALA A 134 1.77 -7.12 -8.94
CA ALA A 134 1.03 -5.92 -9.35
C ALA A 134 1.19 -4.84 -8.27
N LEU A 135 1.61 -3.64 -8.69
CA LEU A 135 2.07 -2.57 -7.79
C LEU A 135 1.03 -2.11 -6.76
N ASN A 136 -0.27 -2.21 -7.08
CA ASN A 136 -1.33 -1.86 -6.12
C ASN A 136 -1.32 -2.73 -4.87
N VAL A 137 -0.96 -4.01 -4.97
CA VAL A 137 -0.96 -4.92 -3.81
C VAL A 137 -0.02 -4.41 -2.71
N PRO A 138 1.29 -4.21 -2.96
CA PRO A 138 2.18 -3.65 -1.95
C PRO A 138 1.87 -2.18 -1.64
N THR A 139 1.34 -1.39 -2.58
CA THR A 139 0.92 0.00 -2.32
C THR A 139 -0.18 0.05 -1.26
N PHE A 140 -1.22 -0.77 -1.40
CA PHE A 140 -2.33 -0.86 -0.45
C PHE A 140 -1.82 -1.28 0.93
N ILE A 141 -1.00 -2.35 1.00
CA ILE A 141 -0.43 -2.86 2.25
C ILE A 141 0.38 -1.77 2.97
N ASN A 142 1.21 -1.03 2.24
CA ASN A 142 2.04 0.02 2.85
C ASN A 142 1.21 1.20 3.34
N LEU A 143 0.25 1.70 2.54
CA LEU A 143 -0.65 2.77 2.98
C LEU A 143 -1.39 2.38 4.27
N TYR A 144 -1.92 1.15 4.32
CA TYR A 144 -2.58 0.62 5.50
C TYR A 144 -1.64 0.53 6.71
N GLY A 145 -0.44 -0.03 6.52
CA GLY A 145 0.59 -0.14 7.56
C GLY A 145 1.07 1.23 8.09
N TYR A 146 1.08 2.26 7.25
CA TYR A 146 1.34 3.65 7.65
C TYR A 146 0.12 4.36 8.27
N GLY A 147 -1.00 3.65 8.47
CA GLY A 147 -2.20 4.12 9.14
C GLY A 147 -3.21 4.85 8.26
N TYR A 148 -3.05 4.82 6.93
CA TYR A 148 -4.06 5.32 6.00
C TYR A 148 -5.05 4.18 5.73
N THR A 149 -6.25 4.23 6.32
CA THR A 149 -7.19 3.11 6.23
C THR A 149 -8.30 3.34 5.21
N ASN A 150 -8.60 4.59 4.83
CA ASN A 150 -9.66 4.93 3.87
C ASN A 150 -9.20 4.75 2.41
N ILE A 151 -8.71 3.56 2.05
CA ILE A 151 -8.13 3.24 0.73
C ILE A 151 -9.14 2.46 -0.11
N TYR A 152 -9.28 2.81 -1.39
CA TYR A 152 -10.03 2.06 -2.39
C TYR A 152 -9.17 1.86 -3.63
N GLU A 153 -9.38 0.75 -4.33
CA GLU A 153 -8.61 0.39 -5.52
C GLU A 153 -9.53 0.21 -6.72
N LEU A 154 -9.13 0.74 -7.86
CA LEU A 154 -9.83 0.55 -9.12
C LEU A 154 -9.93 -0.94 -9.45
N LYS A 155 -11.15 -1.41 -9.69
CA LYS A 155 -11.46 -2.78 -10.06
C LYS A 155 -11.49 -2.94 -11.58
N GLY A 156 -10.99 -4.07 -12.07
CA GLY A 156 -11.11 -4.47 -13.47
C GLY A 156 -9.87 -4.13 -14.31
N MET A 157 -9.99 -4.47 -15.59
CA MET A 157 -9.03 -4.17 -16.65
C MET A 157 -9.70 -3.18 -17.59
N HIS A 158 -9.07 -2.03 -17.80
CA HIS A 158 -9.58 -0.91 -18.59
C HIS A 158 -8.63 -0.59 -19.74
N SER A 159 -9.11 0.10 -20.77
CA SER A 159 -8.24 0.65 -21.80
C SER A 159 -7.94 2.11 -21.50
N ILE A 160 -6.74 2.59 -21.78
CA ILE A 160 -6.44 4.03 -21.69
C ILE A 160 -7.16 4.87 -22.76
N GLN A 161 -7.77 4.23 -23.76
CA GLN A 161 -8.63 4.88 -24.74
C GLN A 161 -10.11 4.94 -24.32
N ASP A 162 -10.49 4.30 -23.21
CA ASP A 162 -11.83 4.46 -22.65
C ASP A 162 -12.01 5.90 -22.15
N PRO A 163 -12.93 6.71 -22.70
CA PRO A 163 -13.11 8.08 -22.25
C PRO A 163 -13.47 8.21 -20.76
N GLU A 164 -14.12 7.19 -20.18
CA GLU A 164 -14.51 7.20 -18.76
C GLU A 164 -13.31 7.02 -17.82
N ILE A 165 -12.16 6.55 -18.32
CA ILE A 165 -10.95 6.41 -17.51
C ILE A 165 -10.28 7.76 -17.22
N HIS A 166 -10.65 8.80 -17.98
CA HIS A 166 -10.07 10.14 -17.91
C HIS A 166 -8.53 10.14 -17.99
N TRP A 167 -7.97 9.32 -18.89
CA TRP A 167 -6.52 9.26 -19.09
C TRP A 167 -5.99 10.55 -19.70
N ILE A 168 -4.97 11.12 -19.08
CA ILE A 168 -4.21 12.25 -19.64
C ILE A 168 -2.84 11.76 -20.10
N GLN A 169 -2.55 12.01 -21.37
CA GLN A 169 -1.25 11.73 -21.96
C GLN A 169 -0.42 13.02 -21.95
N ALA A 170 0.88 12.91 -21.69
CA ALA A 170 1.77 14.03 -21.93
C ALA A 170 1.71 14.44 -23.42
N ARG A 171 1.57 15.74 -23.69
CA ARG A 171 1.81 16.25 -25.05
C ARG A 171 3.25 15.93 -25.41
N GLN A 172 3.46 15.21 -26.51
CA GLN A 172 4.80 15.03 -27.03
C GLN A 172 5.35 16.41 -27.44
N ALA A 173 6.60 16.69 -27.11
CA ALA A 173 7.28 17.96 -27.44
C ALA A 173 7.42 18.21 -28.97
N ASN A 174 6.86 17.33 -29.80
CA ASN A 174 6.89 17.41 -31.26
C ASN A 174 5.56 17.91 -31.85
N ASP A 175 4.58 18.29 -31.02
CA ASP A 175 3.28 18.83 -31.47
C ASP A 175 3.29 20.38 -31.60
N THR A 176 4.48 20.99 -31.55
CA THR A 176 4.71 22.37 -32.00
C THR A 176 5.52 22.32 -33.27
N ASP A 177 4.85 22.05 -34.39
CA ASP A 177 5.16 22.60 -35.73
C ASP A 177 4.17 22.02 -36.72
N GLY A 178 2.95 22.58 -36.68
CA GLY A 178 1.87 22.08 -37.49
C GLY A 178 0.68 23.02 -37.53
N VAL A 179 0.85 24.13 -38.27
CA VAL A 179 -0.21 24.76 -39.07
C VAL A 179 -1.16 25.73 -38.28
N TYR A 180 -1.46 26.99 -38.63
CA TYR A 180 -1.28 27.91 -39.78
C TYR A 180 -0.83 29.30 -39.29
#